data_AF-A0A085N8G9-F1
#
_entry.id   AF-A0A085N8G9-F1
#
_cell.length_a   1.000
_cell.length_b   1.000
_cell.length_c   1.000
_cell.angle_alpha   90.00
_cell.angle_beta   90.00
_cell.angle_gamma   90.00
#
_symmetry.space_group_name_H-M   'P 1'
#
loop_
_entity.id
_entity.type
_entity.pdbx_description
1 polymer ?
#
loop_
_entity_poly.entity_id
_entity_poly.type
_entity_poly.pdbx_seq_one_letter_code
_entity_poly.pdbx_strand_id
1 'polypeptide(L)'
;MSQFPYKRAPADYSKVAREMIDSLRARFDFPYEECKECVIMVVDAARVALGIDQLEPFYEVLTKVTVDTENCVDFSRFSKCLGDLSDAVLDGQQRSWSLYDDEEEILSNLTTLRSLTLKADAEVSRKALSENEFMHIRHLILLYQMETRSSIRAALLDFFQIASKLGTQIIAYLVNSSLPPQVASDLISLNGHVEKVEAHLKLLAAIFSTGEAVPFDHYGVLNDRFVDFLIRIFIDQEQTPIGIADLALAVIVAFNLHFPPDYHDNIVVKCLSNHESRLLFMERLMIYFNCRDNPIGRCTDAKWSNSLCIVKLLDDIVQCSNLTELCFKGDLQLFSEIICREVTDIEPDERRTAYLKLLAHSILQLKDTPEICKLINDTFKIFACGNEANASEDKALVEFIRNAVATSCTLDK
;
A
#
# COMPACT_ATOMS: atom_id res chain seq x y z
N MET A 1 -8.23 30.34 -53.34
CA MET A 1 -7.61 31.03 -52.19
C MET A 1 -7.08 29.98 -51.23
N SER A 2 -5.85 29.49 -51.45
CA SER A 2 -5.15 28.59 -50.52
C SER A 2 -3.79 29.22 -50.22
N GLN A 3 -3.81 30.30 -49.46
CA GLN A 3 -2.60 30.95 -48.94
C GLN A 3 -2.45 30.61 -47.46
N PHE A 4 -2.19 29.34 -47.17
CA PHE A 4 -1.37 29.02 -46.01
C PHE A 4 -0.02 28.55 -46.56
N PRO A 5 1.09 29.27 -46.30
CA PRO A 5 2.39 28.82 -46.71
C PRO A 5 2.66 27.49 -46.01
N TYR A 6 2.77 26.41 -46.78
CA TYR A 6 3.11 25.07 -46.30
C TYR A 6 4.45 25.13 -45.56
N LYS A 7 4.42 25.30 -44.25
CA LYS A 7 5.58 25.01 -43.40
C LYS A 7 5.82 23.50 -43.52
N ARG A 8 7.07 23.12 -43.81
CA ARG A 8 7.53 21.72 -43.74
C ARG A 8 7.02 21.10 -42.44
N ALA A 9 6.58 19.84 -42.51
CA ALA A 9 6.30 19.02 -41.34
C ALA A 9 7.43 19.20 -40.30
N PRO A 10 7.10 19.36 -39.00
CA PRO A 10 8.09 19.43 -37.95
C PRO A 10 9.11 18.29 -38.07
N ALA A 11 10.39 18.58 -37.88
CA ALA A 11 11.44 17.57 -37.93
C ALA A 11 11.30 16.52 -36.81
N ASP A 12 10.59 16.86 -35.74
CA ASP A 12 10.32 15.96 -34.61
C ASP A 12 8.91 16.24 -34.03
N TYR A 13 7.95 15.40 -34.39
CA TYR A 13 6.59 15.45 -33.88
C TYR A 13 6.49 15.15 -32.37
N SER A 14 7.41 14.34 -31.82
CA SER A 14 7.40 14.00 -30.40
C SER A 14 7.75 15.21 -29.54
N LYS A 15 8.74 15.99 -29.96
CA LYS A 15 9.10 17.24 -29.28
C LYS A 15 7.95 18.25 -29.28
N VAL A 16 7.31 18.44 -30.43
CA VAL A 16 6.16 19.36 -30.55
C VAL A 16 4.99 18.91 -29.68
N ALA A 17 4.68 17.60 -29.64
CA ALA A 17 3.63 17.06 -28.78
C ALA A 17 3.90 17.36 -27.30
N ARG A 18 5.13 17.12 -26.83
CA ARG A 18 5.55 17.43 -25.45
C ARG A 18 5.43 18.92 -25.13
N GLU A 19 5.94 19.79 -26.00
CA GLU A 19 5.85 21.25 -25.82
C GLU A 19 4.41 21.77 -25.74
N MET A 20 3.48 21.18 -26.51
CA MET A 20 2.06 21.54 -26.45
C MET A 20 1.41 21.14 -25.13
N ILE A 21 1.69 19.93 -24.65
CA ILE A 21 1.19 19.44 -23.35
C ILE A 21 1.77 20.30 -22.21
N ASP A 22 3.08 20.54 -22.21
CA ASP A 22 3.74 21.37 -21.21
C ASP A 22 3.25 22.82 -21.22
N SER A 23 2.93 23.36 -22.40
CA SER A 23 2.35 24.70 -22.52
C SER A 23 0.96 24.80 -21.90
N LEU A 24 0.12 23.77 -22.04
CA LEU A 24 -1.18 23.71 -21.37
C LEU A 24 -1.01 23.55 -19.87
N ARG A 25 -0.13 22.64 -19.45
CA ARG A 25 0.21 22.38 -18.05
C ARG A 25 0.70 23.66 -17.35
N ALA A 26 1.60 24.41 -17.99
CA ALA A 26 2.13 25.66 -17.46
C ALA A 26 1.06 26.76 -17.29
N ARG A 27 0.07 26.81 -18.18
CA ARG A 27 -0.96 27.86 -18.21
C ARG A 27 -2.15 27.57 -17.33
N PHE A 28 -2.61 26.32 -17.30
CA PHE A 28 -3.88 25.95 -16.67
C PHE A 28 -3.71 25.14 -15.39
N ASP A 29 -2.52 24.58 -15.14
CA ASP A 29 -2.24 23.74 -13.97
C ASP A 29 -3.22 22.54 -13.79
N PHE A 30 -3.76 22.02 -14.90
CA PHE A 30 -4.51 20.77 -14.92
C PHE A 30 -3.57 19.55 -14.80
N PRO A 31 -4.05 18.38 -14.35
CA PRO A 31 -3.28 17.14 -14.37
C PRO A 31 -2.68 16.84 -15.74
N TYR A 32 -1.50 16.22 -15.77
CA TYR A 32 -0.75 15.91 -16.99
C TYR A 32 -1.58 15.07 -17.96
N GLU A 33 -2.25 14.03 -17.47
CA GLU A 33 -3.12 13.18 -18.29
C GLU A 33 -4.29 13.97 -18.89
N GLU A 34 -4.90 14.88 -18.14
CA GLU A 34 -5.98 15.73 -18.67
C GLU A 34 -5.48 16.70 -19.74
N CYS A 35 -4.27 17.27 -19.57
CA CYS A 35 -3.63 18.07 -20.61
C CYS A 35 -3.35 17.24 -21.87
N LYS A 36 -2.84 16.02 -21.72
CA LYS A 36 -2.58 15.09 -22.82
C LYS A 36 -3.85 14.76 -23.59
N GLU A 37 -4.91 14.37 -22.89
CA GLU A 37 -6.23 14.09 -23.48
C GLU A 37 -6.81 15.34 -24.17
N CYS A 38 -6.69 16.52 -23.57
CA CYS A 38 -7.12 17.76 -24.21
C CYS A 38 -6.41 18.02 -25.54
N VAL A 39 -5.09 17.81 -25.64
CA VAL A 39 -4.37 17.97 -26.91
C VAL A 39 -4.83 16.91 -27.91
N ILE A 40 -5.00 15.66 -27.47
CA ILE A 40 -5.49 14.55 -28.32
C ILE A 40 -6.85 14.90 -28.92
N MET A 41 -7.80 15.36 -28.10
CA MET A 41 -9.14 15.74 -28.54
C MET A 41 -9.12 16.89 -29.55
N VAL A 42 -8.30 17.92 -29.32
CA VAL A 42 -8.20 19.07 -30.24
C VAL A 42 -7.61 18.66 -31.58
N VAL A 43 -6.56 17.82 -31.57
CA VAL A 43 -5.92 17.31 -32.80
C VAL A 43 -6.85 16.38 -33.56
N ASP A 44 -7.58 15.50 -32.86
CA ASP A 44 -8.56 14.61 -33.50
C ASP A 44 -9.73 15.37 -34.11
N ALA A 45 -10.26 16.39 -33.41
CA ALA A 45 -11.30 17.26 -33.96
C ALA A 45 -10.81 17.99 -35.22
N ALA A 46 -9.56 18.47 -35.25
CA ALA A 46 -8.98 19.09 -36.44
C ALA A 46 -8.79 18.10 -37.60
N ARG A 47 -8.44 16.85 -37.30
CA ARG A 47 -8.29 15.77 -38.28
C ARG A 47 -9.64 15.37 -38.88
N VAL A 48 -10.61 15.02 -38.03
CA VAL A 48 -11.90 14.44 -38.44
C VAL A 48 -12.90 15.51 -38.87
N ALA A 49 -13.10 16.55 -38.07
CA ALA A 49 -14.15 17.53 -38.33
C ALA A 49 -13.73 18.61 -39.34
N LEU A 50 -12.44 18.96 -39.40
CA LEU A 50 -11.91 19.95 -40.35
C LEU A 50 -11.22 19.32 -41.57
N GLY A 51 -11.10 17.98 -41.64
CA GLY A 51 -10.53 17.26 -42.78
C GLY A 51 -9.04 17.51 -42.99
N ILE A 52 -8.26 17.72 -41.93
CA ILE A 52 -6.82 17.99 -42.01
C ILE A 52 -6.03 16.68 -41.91
N ASP A 53 -6.02 15.89 -42.98
CA ASP A 53 -5.37 14.56 -43.05
C ASP A 53 -3.85 14.59 -42.73
N GLN A 54 -3.20 15.75 -42.92
CA GLN A 54 -1.77 15.94 -42.64
C GLN A 54 -1.41 15.79 -41.15
N LEU A 55 -2.42 15.78 -40.25
CA LEU A 55 -2.22 15.59 -38.82
C LEU A 55 -2.19 14.11 -38.40
N GLU A 56 -2.51 13.16 -39.28
CA GLU A 56 -2.49 11.72 -38.95
C GLU A 56 -1.15 11.27 -38.32
N PRO A 57 0.03 11.58 -38.91
CA PRO A 57 1.31 11.17 -38.33
C PRO A 57 1.58 11.81 -36.96
N PHE A 58 1.08 13.04 -36.75
CA PHE A 58 1.21 13.72 -35.47
C PHE A 58 0.29 13.11 -34.40
N TYR A 59 -0.94 12.74 -34.77
CA TYR A 59 -1.89 12.08 -33.89
C TYR A 59 -1.37 10.72 -33.41
N GLU A 60 -0.80 9.90 -34.30
CA GLU A 60 -0.17 8.63 -33.95
C GLU A 60 1.00 8.79 -32.96
N VAL A 61 1.79 9.86 -33.11
CA VAL A 61 2.89 10.18 -32.17
C VAL A 61 2.35 10.70 -30.84
N LEU A 62 1.36 11.59 -30.87
CA LEU A 62 0.76 12.22 -29.69
C LEU A 62 0.11 11.19 -28.76
N THR A 63 -0.61 10.21 -29.30
CA THR A 63 -1.23 9.14 -28.50
C THR A 63 -0.20 8.29 -27.76
N LYS A 64 1.01 8.16 -28.30
CA LYS A 64 2.12 7.38 -27.74
C LYS A 64 3.18 8.23 -27.04
N VAL A 65 2.98 9.55 -26.94
CA VAL A 65 4.00 10.45 -26.41
C VAL A 65 4.19 10.20 -24.91
N THR A 66 5.45 10.09 -24.52
CA THR A 66 5.90 10.05 -23.13
C THR A 66 6.46 11.41 -22.73
N VAL A 67 6.37 11.74 -21.45
CA VAL A 67 6.93 12.98 -20.91
C VAL A 67 8.45 13.00 -21.03
N ASP A 68 9.04 14.18 -21.25
CA ASP A 68 10.47 14.38 -21.06
C ASP A 68 10.71 14.63 -19.57
N THR A 69 11.30 13.66 -18.88
CA THR A 69 11.41 13.70 -17.41
C THR A 69 12.37 14.77 -16.89
N GLU A 70 13.29 15.27 -17.73
CA GLU A 70 14.30 16.28 -17.33
C GLU A 70 13.90 17.67 -17.79
N ASN A 71 13.41 17.77 -19.02
CA ASN A 71 13.12 19.04 -19.67
C ASN A 71 11.62 19.32 -19.72
N CYS A 72 10.95 19.24 -18.57
CA CYS A 72 9.55 19.61 -18.44
C CYS A 72 9.32 20.66 -17.34
N VAL A 73 8.16 21.31 -17.44
CA VAL A 73 7.76 22.38 -16.52
C VAL A 73 7.60 21.86 -15.09
N ASP A 74 7.04 20.65 -14.93
CA ASP A 74 6.81 20.05 -13.62
C ASP A 74 8.13 19.70 -12.92
N PHE A 75 9.13 19.16 -13.62
CA PHE A 75 10.46 18.87 -13.04
C PHE A 75 11.12 20.14 -12.50
N SER A 76 11.10 21.23 -13.28
CA SER A 76 11.66 22.52 -12.85
C SER A 76 10.94 23.07 -11.60
N ARG A 77 9.62 22.88 -11.51
CA ARG A 77 8.83 23.28 -10.33
C ARG A 77 9.16 22.41 -9.11
N PHE A 78 9.35 21.10 -9.30
CA PHE A 78 9.82 20.21 -8.25
C PHE A 78 11.20 20.62 -7.72
N SER A 79 12.20 20.79 -8.60
CA SER A 79 13.56 21.15 -8.18
C SER A 79 13.59 22.46 -7.40
N LYS A 80 12.79 23.45 -7.82
CA LYS A 80 12.66 24.71 -7.07
C LYS A 80 12.05 24.47 -5.69
N CYS A 81 10.87 23.83 -5.63
CA CYS A 81 10.14 23.64 -4.38
C CYS A 81 10.91 22.77 -3.37
N LEU A 82 11.54 21.69 -3.84
CA LEU A 82 12.36 20.81 -3.02
C LEU A 82 13.67 21.48 -2.59
N GLY A 83 14.24 22.35 -3.45
CA GLY A 83 15.39 23.20 -3.11
C GLY A 83 15.05 24.17 -1.98
N ASP A 84 13.99 24.96 -2.15
CA ASP A 84 13.52 25.94 -1.17
C ASP A 84 13.25 25.27 0.21
N LEU A 85 12.61 24.10 0.22
CA LEU A 85 12.40 23.32 1.45
C LEU A 85 13.69 22.74 2.04
N SER A 86 14.63 22.28 1.21
CA SER A 86 15.91 21.77 1.67
C SER A 86 16.75 22.88 2.31
N ASP A 87 16.77 24.06 1.70
CA ASP A 87 17.48 25.22 2.20
C ASP A 87 16.89 25.70 3.53
N ALA A 88 15.55 25.73 3.65
CA ALA A 88 14.87 26.04 4.91
C ALA A 88 15.26 25.08 6.04
N VAL A 89 15.36 23.77 5.74
CA VAL A 89 15.79 22.75 6.70
C VAL A 89 17.24 22.97 7.14
N LEU A 90 18.14 23.25 6.18
CA LEU A 90 19.57 23.43 6.46
C LEU A 90 19.86 24.72 7.23
N ASP A 91 19.18 25.83 6.92
CA ASP A 91 19.31 27.08 7.69
C ASP A 91 18.79 26.87 9.12
N GLY A 92 17.67 26.15 9.27
CA GLY A 92 17.10 25.79 10.57
C GLY A 92 18.02 24.95 11.46
N GLN A 93 18.88 24.10 10.89
CA GLN A 93 19.90 23.37 11.67
C GLN A 93 21.03 24.29 12.16
N GLN A 94 21.33 25.37 11.44
CA GLN A 94 22.45 26.26 11.72
C GLN A 94 22.07 27.45 12.61
N ARG A 95 20.79 27.84 12.61
CA ARG A 95 20.26 28.98 13.37
C ARG A 95 19.05 28.52 14.19
N SER A 96 19.15 28.60 15.50
CA SER A 96 18.00 28.44 16.40
C SER A 96 16.91 29.42 15.97
N TRP A 97 15.85 28.87 15.38
CA TRP A 97 14.80 29.54 14.61
C TRP A 97 14.30 30.89 15.16
N SER A 98 14.14 31.89 14.30
CA SER A 98 13.21 33.02 14.54
C SER A 98 11.79 32.55 14.19
N LEU A 99 11.17 31.88 15.15
CA LEU A 99 9.99 31.01 15.09
C LEU A 99 8.64 31.54 14.51
N TYR A 100 8.58 32.64 13.76
CA TYR A 100 7.28 33.25 13.41
C TYR A 100 7.04 33.67 11.95
N ASP A 101 8.05 33.73 11.08
CA ASP A 101 7.88 34.34 9.74
C ASP A 101 7.93 33.35 8.55
N ASP A 102 8.19 32.06 8.75
CA ASP A 102 8.40 31.09 7.66
C ASP A 102 7.30 30.01 7.52
N GLU A 103 6.35 29.94 8.47
CA GLU A 103 5.33 28.89 8.47
C GLU A 103 4.47 28.91 7.19
N GLU A 104 4.04 30.10 6.77
CA GLU A 104 3.23 30.27 5.56
C GLU A 104 4.01 29.86 4.30
N GLU A 105 5.31 30.15 4.25
CA GLU A 105 6.18 29.79 3.14
C GLU A 105 6.39 28.27 3.06
N ILE A 106 6.69 27.62 4.19
CA ILE A 106 6.85 26.16 4.27
C ILE A 106 5.53 25.47 3.89
N LEU A 107 4.40 25.92 4.42
CA LEU A 107 3.09 25.35 4.09
C LEU A 107 2.73 25.56 2.61
N SER A 108 3.02 26.73 2.04
CA SER A 108 2.83 27.02 0.62
C SER A 108 3.67 26.08 -0.25
N ASN A 109 4.93 25.85 0.12
CA ASN A 109 5.82 24.93 -0.57
C ASN A 109 5.35 23.48 -0.44
N LEU A 110 4.99 23.00 0.76
CA LEU A 110 4.46 21.65 0.95
C LEU A 110 3.14 21.42 0.20
N THR A 111 2.26 22.43 0.17
CA THR A 111 1.01 22.37 -0.60
C THR A 111 1.27 22.32 -2.10
N THR A 112 2.26 23.08 -2.57
CA THR A 112 2.71 23.06 -3.97
C THR A 112 3.30 21.70 -4.31
N LEU A 113 4.19 21.17 -3.47
CA LEU A 113 4.83 19.88 -3.65
C LEU A 113 3.79 18.75 -3.71
N ARG A 114 2.81 18.78 -2.81
CA ARG A 114 1.66 17.88 -2.83
C ARG A 114 0.88 17.97 -4.15
N SER A 115 0.53 19.18 -4.57
CA SER A 115 -0.20 19.43 -5.82
C SER A 115 0.56 18.89 -7.04
N LEU A 116 1.86 19.16 -7.11
CA LEU A 116 2.74 18.64 -8.17
C LEU A 116 2.74 17.11 -8.18
N THR A 117 2.88 16.48 -7.01
CA THR A 117 2.93 15.01 -6.91
C THR A 117 1.62 14.33 -7.36
N LEU A 118 0.47 14.99 -7.17
CA LEU A 118 -0.82 14.48 -7.63
C LEU A 118 -1.12 14.74 -9.10
N LYS A 119 -0.60 15.84 -9.66
CA LYS A 119 -0.97 16.33 -11.00
C LYS A 119 0.08 16.03 -12.07
N ALA A 120 1.34 15.97 -11.72
CA ALA A 120 2.42 15.71 -12.66
C ALA A 120 2.42 14.25 -13.10
N ASP A 121 3.12 13.96 -14.20
CA ASP A 121 3.41 12.60 -14.60
C ASP A 121 4.17 11.85 -13.48
N ALA A 122 3.81 10.59 -13.27
CA ALA A 122 4.35 9.80 -12.17
C ALA A 122 5.86 9.54 -12.32
N GLU A 123 6.40 9.43 -13.54
CA GLU A 123 7.84 9.29 -13.78
C GLU A 123 8.60 10.57 -13.44
N VAL A 124 8.04 11.74 -13.76
CA VAL A 124 8.63 13.03 -13.38
C VAL A 124 8.72 13.14 -11.87
N SER A 125 7.62 12.82 -11.18
CA SER A 125 7.55 12.86 -9.72
C SER A 125 8.55 11.86 -9.10
N ARG A 126 8.62 10.63 -9.60
CA ARG A 126 9.60 9.62 -9.16
C ARG A 126 11.03 10.11 -9.33
N LYS A 127 11.36 10.65 -10.50
CA LYS A 127 12.70 11.13 -10.81
C LYS A 127 13.10 12.31 -9.93
N ALA A 128 12.24 13.31 -9.78
CA ALA A 128 12.50 14.47 -8.94
C ALA A 128 12.70 14.09 -7.46
N LEU A 129 11.92 13.13 -6.95
CA LEU A 129 12.02 12.70 -5.55
C LEU A 129 13.20 11.76 -5.28
N SER A 130 13.66 11.00 -6.28
CA SER A 130 14.82 10.11 -6.18
C SER A 130 16.15 10.79 -6.51
N GLU A 131 16.13 12.06 -6.89
CA GLU A 131 17.33 12.84 -7.20
C GLU A 131 18.33 12.83 -6.03
N ASN A 132 19.62 12.63 -6.34
CA ASN A 132 20.72 12.56 -5.38
C ASN A 132 20.48 11.55 -4.24
N GLU A 133 20.10 10.32 -4.57
CA GLU A 133 19.85 9.24 -3.58
C GLU A 133 18.78 9.63 -2.55
N PHE A 134 17.66 10.19 -3.03
CA PHE A 134 16.55 10.66 -2.20
C PHE A 134 16.92 11.76 -1.20
N MET A 135 17.93 12.60 -1.52
CA MET A 135 18.37 13.72 -0.68
C MET A 135 17.18 14.57 -0.21
N HIS A 136 16.28 14.93 -1.11
CA HIS A 136 15.14 15.78 -0.80
C HIS A 136 14.15 15.10 0.16
N ILE A 137 13.84 13.82 -0.02
CA ILE A 137 13.01 13.06 0.92
C ILE A 137 13.69 13.01 2.30
N ARG A 138 15.02 12.83 2.34
CA ARG A 138 15.79 12.85 3.60
C ARG A 138 15.62 14.17 4.35
N HIS A 139 15.73 15.31 3.66
CA HIS A 139 15.56 16.62 4.28
C HIS A 139 14.13 16.84 4.79
N LEU A 140 13.12 16.34 4.08
CA LEU A 140 11.73 16.41 4.54
C LEU A 140 11.48 15.51 5.77
N ILE A 141 12.12 14.35 5.85
CA ILE A 141 12.04 13.48 7.05
C ILE A 141 12.68 14.20 8.24
N LEU A 142 13.84 14.83 8.01
CA LEU A 142 14.51 15.64 9.02
C LEU A 142 13.65 16.84 9.45
N LEU A 143 12.97 17.51 8.51
CA LEU A 143 12.00 18.56 8.83
C LEU A 143 10.90 18.02 9.74
N TYR A 144 10.33 16.85 9.43
CA TYR A 144 9.29 16.22 10.25
C TYR A 144 9.77 15.89 11.68
N GLN A 145 11.04 15.54 11.85
CA GLN A 145 11.64 15.24 13.15
C GLN A 145 11.89 16.49 14.00
N MET A 146 12.29 17.59 13.38
CA MET A 146 12.59 18.84 14.08
C MET A 146 11.33 19.70 14.33
N GLU A 147 10.30 19.51 13.51
CA GLU A 147 9.10 20.34 13.55
C GLU A 147 8.20 20.02 14.75
N THR A 148 7.69 21.08 15.38
CA THR A 148 6.77 20.98 16.53
C THR A 148 5.34 21.41 16.17
N ARG A 149 5.19 22.23 15.12
CA ARG A 149 3.89 22.78 14.69
C ARG A 149 3.08 21.72 13.95
N SER A 150 1.85 21.48 14.42
CA SER A 150 1.01 20.40 13.88
C SER A 150 0.58 20.59 12.44
N SER A 151 0.47 21.85 11.97
CA SER A 151 0.12 22.22 10.60
C SER A 151 1.12 21.64 9.59
N ILE A 152 2.41 21.93 9.79
CA ILE A 152 3.50 21.46 8.92
C ILE A 152 3.67 19.94 9.04
N ARG A 153 3.59 19.38 10.25
CA ARG A 153 3.65 17.93 10.45
C ARG A 153 2.53 17.20 9.70
N ALA A 154 1.30 17.75 9.73
CA ALA A 154 0.18 17.20 8.98
C ALA A 154 0.41 17.29 7.46
N ALA A 155 0.93 18.41 6.96
CA ALA A 155 1.25 18.59 5.54
C ALA A 155 2.36 17.62 5.08
N LEU A 156 3.37 17.36 5.92
CA LEU A 156 4.42 16.38 5.65
C LEU A 156 3.89 14.95 5.62
N LEU A 157 3.04 14.56 6.58
CA LEU A 157 2.40 13.24 6.60
C LEU A 157 1.59 12.99 5.32
N ASP A 158 0.80 13.99 4.90
CA ASP A 158 -0.01 13.90 3.68
C ASP A 158 0.89 13.83 2.43
N PHE A 159 1.97 14.62 2.38
CA PHE A 159 2.96 14.52 1.31
C PHE A 159 3.60 13.12 1.24
N PHE A 160 4.09 12.57 2.36
CA PHE A 160 4.70 11.24 2.37
C PHE A 160 3.70 10.15 1.97
N GLN A 161 2.43 10.29 2.36
CA GLN A 161 1.38 9.38 1.95
C GLN A 161 1.18 9.40 0.44
N ILE A 162 1.16 10.58 -0.17
CA ILE A 162 1.02 10.72 -1.62
C ILE A 162 2.28 10.21 -2.34
N ALA A 163 3.47 10.53 -1.83
CA ALA A 163 4.74 10.07 -2.36
C ALA A 163 4.83 8.53 -2.34
N SER A 164 4.32 7.88 -1.29
CA SER A 164 4.30 6.41 -1.20
C SER A 164 3.51 5.73 -2.33
N LYS A 165 2.56 6.42 -2.97
CA LYS A 165 1.77 5.88 -4.08
C LYS A 165 2.53 5.89 -5.41
N LEU A 166 3.62 6.65 -5.51
CA LEU A 166 4.40 6.79 -6.75
C LEU A 166 5.21 5.55 -7.11
N GLY A 167 5.62 4.72 -6.15
CA GLY A 167 6.38 3.51 -6.46
C GLY A 167 7.08 2.85 -5.28
N THR A 168 7.40 1.57 -5.45
CA THR A 168 8.06 0.75 -4.42
C THR A 168 9.43 1.26 -4.02
N GLN A 169 10.19 1.90 -4.91
CA GLN A 169 11.50 2.47 -4.54
C GLN A 169 11.40 3.54 -3.46
N ILE A 170 10.35 4.37 -3.51
CA ILE A 170 10.10 5.39 -2.47
C ILE A 170 9.66 4.69 -1.19
N ILE A 171 8.75 3.71 -1.27
CA ILE A 171 8.33 2.92 -0.11
C ILE A 171 9.55 2.28 0.57
N ALA A 172 10.42 1.61 -0.21
CA ALA A 172 11.65 1.00 0.26
C ALA A 172 12.55 1.99 1.00
N TYR A 173 12.74 3.19 0.43
CA TYR A 173 13.51 4.24 1.09
C TYR A 173 12.85 4.68 2.40
N LEU A 174 11.53 4.89 2.42
CA LEU A 174 10.80 5.29 3.62
C LEU A 174 10.87 4.22 4.73
N VAL A 175 10.70 2.94 4.39
CA VAL A 175 10.82 1.80 5.33
C VAL A 175 12.19 1.75 5.99
N ASN A 176 13.25 2.07 5.25
CA ASN A 176 14.64 2.05 5.73
C ASN A 176 15.08 3.36 6.41
N SER A 177 14.25 4.40 6.37
CA SER A 177 14.53 5.69 7.00
C SER A 177 14.11 5.71 8.47
N SER A 178 14.46 6.76 9.21
CA SER A 178 13.99 6.99 10.58
C SER A 178 12.52 7.41 10.70
N LEU A 179 11.79 7.53 9.58
CA LEU A 179 10.39 7.98 9.55
C LEU A 179 9.42 7.01 10.25
N PRO A 180 9.43 5.68 10.00
CA PRO A 180 8.41 4.80 10.58
C PRO A 180 8.43 4.76 12.11
N PRO A 181 9.59 4.62 12.81
CA PRO A 181 9.65 4.73 14.27
C PRO A 181 9.18 6.09 14.77
N GLN A 182 9.51 7.18 14.07
CA GLN A 182 9.10 8.52 14.47
C GLN A 182 7.57 8.65 14.42
N VAL A 183 6.95 8.30 13.29
CA VAL A 183 5.49 8.34 13.09
C VAL A 183 4.78 7.42 14.09
N ALA A 184 5.34 6.24 14.40
CA ALA A 184 4.80 5.34 15.41
C ALA A 184 4.88 5.94 16.84
N SER A 185 6.00 6.58 17.19
CA SER A 185 6.16 7.26 18.48
C SER A 185 5.18 8.41 18.64
N ASP A 186 4.99 9.22 17.59
CA ASP A 186 4.01 10.30 17.58
C ASP A 186 2.59 9.76 17.72
N LEU A 187 2.29 8.68 17.00
CA LEU A 187 0.99 8.02 17.07
C LEU A 187 0.66 7.52 18.48
N ILE A 188 1.61 6.86 19.16
CA ILE A 188 1.46 6.42 20.56
C ILE A 188 1.25 7.64 21.48
N SER A 189 1.98 8.72 21.23
CA SER A 189 1.91 9.94 22.04
C SER A 189 0.58 10.69 21.91
N LEU A 190 -0.15 10.51 20.81
CA LEU A 190 -1.47 11.11 20.59
C LEU A 190 -2.57 10.52 21.49
N ASN A 191 -2.32 9.37 22.14
CA ASN A 191 -3.09 8.76 23.24
C ASN A 191 -4.59 9.17 23.35
N GLY A 192 -5.40 8.88 22.32
CA GLY A 192 -6.84 9.12 22.30
C GLY A 192 -7.34 10.35 21.53
N HIS A 193 -6.46 11.17 20.93
CA HIS A 193 -6.85 12.25 20.02
C HIS A 193 -7.16 11.74 18.61
N VAL A 194 -8.34 11.13 18.45
CA VAL A 194 -8.63 10.31 17.26
C VAL A 194 -8.66 11.08 15.94
N GLU A 195 -8.96 12.39 15.97
CA GLU A 195 -8.95 13.26 14.77
C GLU A 195 -7.58 13.38 14.09
N LYS A 196 -6.47 13.13 14.82
CA LYS A 196 -5.10 13.27 14.29
C LYS A 196 -4.42 11.93 13.99
N VAL A 197 -5.06 10.82 14.35
CA VAL A 197 -4.51 9.46 14.22
C VAL A 197 -4.58 8.95 12.78
N GLU A 198 -5.59 9.38 12.02
CA GLU A 198 -5.87 8.89 10.66
C GLU A 198 -4.65 8.99 9.71
N ALA A 199 -4.01 10.15 9.65
CA ALA A 199 -2.88 10.40 8.76
C ALA A 199 -1.66 9.51 9.11
N HIS A 200 -1.42 9.28 10.40
CA HIS A 200 -0.33 8.44 10.88
C HIS A 200 -0.58 6.97 10.51
N LEU A 201 -1.79 6.47 10.74
CA LEU A 201 -2.16 5.09 10.39
C LEU A 201 -2.09 4.87 8.87
N LYS A 202 -2.64 5.78 8.07
CA LYS A 202 -2.57 5.69 6.60
C LYS A 202 -1.14 5.64 6.10
N LEU A 203 -0.27 6.50 6.62
CA LEU A 203 1.14 6.53 6.21
C LEU A 203 1.87 5.25 6.62
N LEU A 204 1.72 4.78 7.87
CA LEU A 204 2.37 3.55 8.32
C LEU A 204 1.90 2.32 7.52
N ALA A 205 0.59 2.21 7.25
CA ALA A 205 0.05 1.14 6.42
C ALA A 205 0.61 1.19 4.98
N ALA A 206 0.77 2.39 4.41
CA ALA A 206 1.36 2.55 3.09
C ALA A 206 2.86 2.21 3.06
N ILE A 207 3.63 2.63 4.08
CA ILE A 207 5.05 2.33 4.22
C ILE A 207 5.28 0.81 4.32
N PHE A 208 4.52 0.10 5.15
CA PHE A 208 4.70 -1.35 5.31
C PHE A 208 4.02 -2.20 4.23
N SER A 209 3.33 -1.58 3.26
CA SER A 209 2.45 -2.28 2.31
C SER A 209 3.15 -3.30 1.41
N THR A 210 4.44 -3.12 1.13
CA THR A 210 5.24 -4.00 0.26
C THR A 210 5.74 -5.25 0.98
N GLY A 211 5.71 -5.28 2.31
CA GLY A 211 6.31 -6.38 3.09
C GLY A 211 7.83 -6.43 3.04
N GLU A 212 8.50 -5.32 2.70
CA GLU A 212 9.96 -5.24 2.78
C GLU A 212 10.46 -5.34 4.23
N ALA A 213 11.65 -5.92 4.39
CA ALA A 213 12.26 -6.11 5.71
C ALA A 213 12.44 -4.77 6.44
N VAL A 214 12.02 -4.75 7.70
CA VAL A 214 12.14 -3.57 8.57
C VAL A 214 13.51 -3.60 9.27
N PRO A 215 14.27 -2.48 9.29
CA PRO A 215 15.53 -2.40 10.01
C PRO A 215 15.42 -2.75 11.50
N PHE A 216 16.41 -3.46 12.03
CA PHE A 216 16.40 -3.92 13.43
C PHE A 216 16.26 -2.78 14.44
N ASP A 217 16.89 -1.63 14.17
CA ASP A 217 16.84 -0.47 15.06
C ASP A 217 15.41 0.10 15.22
N HIS A 218 14.51 -0.19 14.27
CA HIS A 218 13.13 0.30 14.32
C HIS A 218 12.30 -0.39 15.40
N TYR A 219 12.64 -1.63 15.78
CA TYR A 219 11.95 -2.35 16.86
C TYR A 219 12.19 -1.72 18.24
N GLY A 220 13.07 -0.73 18.38
CA GLY A 220 13.12 0.10 19.59
C GLY A 220 11.78 0.79 19.88
N VAL A 221 11.04 1.18 18.83
CA VAL A 221 9.69 1.77 18.93
C VAL A 221 8.61 0.82 18.42
N LEU A 222 8.87 0.12 17.30
CA LEU A 222 7.94 -0.84 16.68
C LEU A 222 7.94 -2.19 17.45
N ASN A 223 7.70 -2.14 18.76
CA ASN A 223 7.72 -3.28 19.67
C ASN A 223 6.30 -3.73 20.09
N ASP A 224 6.22 -4.64 21.07
CA ASP A 224 4.96 -5.17 21.61
C ASP A 224 4.00 -4.06 22.04
N ARG A 225 4.49 -2.93 22.58
CA ARG A 225 3.63 -1.81 23.01
C ARG A 225 2.96 -1.12 21.83
N PHE A 226 3.67 -1.01 20.71
CA PHE A 226 3.11 -0.45 19.48
C PHE A 226 2.02 -1.36 18.92
N VAL A 227 2.26 -2.68 18.89
CA VAL A 227 1.24 -3.64 18.44
C VAL A 227 0.02 -3.65 19.37
N ASP A 228 0.22 -3.69 20.68
CA ASP A 228 -0.85 -3.62 21.70
C ASP A 228 -1.70 -2.36 21.51
N PHE A 229 -1.07 -1.21 21.28
CA PHE A 229 -1.75 0.05 20.98
C PHE A 229 -2.65 -0.04 19.73
N LEU A 230 -2.16 -0.63 18.64
CA LEU A 230 -2.95 -0.83 17.42
C LEU A 230 -4.12 -1.81 17.64
N ILE A 231 -3.88 -2.89 18.39
CA ILE A 231 -4.93 -3.87 18.74
C ILE A 231 -6.04 -3.16 19.51
N ARG A 232 -5.71 -2.32 20.50
CA ARG A 232 -6.70 -1.54 21.26
C ARG A 232 -7.55 -0.64 20.36
N ILE A 233 -6.94 0.08 19.41
CA ILE A 233 -7.69 0.92 18.44
C ILE A 233 -8.62 0.07 17.59
N PHE A 234 -8.14 -1.08 17.10
CA PHE A 234 -8.96 -1.96 16.28
C PHE A 234 -10.15 -2.55 17.04
N ILE A 235 -9.99 -2.79 18.35
CA ILE A 235 -11.02 -3.36 19.24
C ILE A 235 -12.04 -2.31 19.73
N ASP A 236 -11.60 -1.12 20.13
CA ASP A 236 -12.47 -0.12 20.76
C ASP A 236 -13.29 0.72 19.74
N GLN A 237 -14.16 0.04 18.98
CA GLN A 237 -14.97 0.66 17.92
C GLN A 237 -16.07 1.59 18.44
N GLU A 238 -16.52 1.44 19.69
CA GLU A 238 -17.58 2.29 20.25
C GLU A 238 -17.10 3.73 20.47
N GLN A 239 -15.82 3.91 20.77
CA GLN A 239 -15.19 5.21 20.99
C GLN A 239 -14.38 5.70 19.79
N THR A 240 -14.19 4.83 18.79
CA THR A 240 -13.37 5.11 17.62
C THR A 240 -14.25 5.57 16.44
N PRO A 241 -13.94 6.72 15.80
CA PRO A 241 -14.61 7.16 14.59
C PRO A 241 -14.60 6.10 13.49
N ILE A 242 -15.64 6.14 12.67
CA ILE A 242 -15.84 5.20 11.56
C ILE A 242 -14.57 5.15 10.68
N GLY A 243 -14.08 3.94 10.41
CA GLY A 243 -12.94 3.67 9.53
C GLY A 243 -11.55 3.72 10.19
N ILE A 244 -11.39 4.30 11.39
CA ILE A 244 -10.08 4.34 12.06
C ILE A 244 -9.65 2.94 12.54
N ALA A 245 -10.59 2.12 13.01
CA ALA A 245 -10.31 0.72 13.35
C ALA A 245 -9.77 -0.05 12.13
N ASP A 246 -10.35 0.17 10.96
CA ASP A 246 -9.95 -0.48 9.71
C ASP A 246 -8.54 -0.05 9.29
N LEU A 247 -8.17 1.21 9.54
CA LEU A 247 -6.81 1.71 9.34
C LEU A 247 -5.82 1.11 10.34
N ALA A 248 -6.22 0.92 11.61
CA ALA A 248 -5.37 0.24 12.59
C ALA A 248 -5.11 -1.21 12.17
N LEU A 249 -6.15 -1.92 11.72
CA LEU A 249 -5.99 -3.24 11.13
C LEU A 249 -5.05 -3.19 9.90
N ALA A 250 -5.20 -2.20 9.02
CA ALA A 250 -4.32 -2.02 7.87
C ALA A 250 -2.85 -1.92 8.28
N VAL A 251 -2.53 -1.17 9.34
CA VAL A 251 -1.17 -1.09 9.87
C VAL A 251 -0.70 -2.42 10.43
N ILE A 252 -1.53 -3.12 11.22
CA ILE A 252 -1.19 -4.44 11.79
C ILE A 252 -0.84 -5.43 10.68
N VAL A 253 -1.71 -5.56 9.68
CA VAL A 253 -1.50 -6.54 8.61
C VAL A 253 -0.36 -6.13 7.69
N ALA A 254 -0.18 -4.84 7.40
CA ALA A 254 0.94 -4.35 6.59
C ALA A 254 2.27 -4.56 7.32
N PHE A 255 2.34 -4.20 8.60
CA PHE A 255 3.52 -4.46 9.42
C PHE A 255 3.79 -5.95 9.52
N ASN A 256 2.78 -6.82 9.58
CA ASN A 256 3.00 -8.25 9.62
C ASN A 256 3.62 -8.83 8.33
N LEU A 257 3.46 -8.19 7.16
CA LEU A 257 3.90 -8.73 5.87
C LEU A 257 5.41 -9.03 5.80
N HIS A 258 6.24 -8.25 6.49
CA HIS A 258 7.70 -8.39 6.39
C HIS A 258 8.27 -9.62 7.13
N PHE A 259 7.51 -10.24 8.03
CA PHE A 259 7.98 -11.44 8.72
C PHE A 259 8.07 -12.60 7.72
N PRO A 260 9.23 -13.27 7.60
CA PRO A 260 9.37 -14.39 6.69
C PRO A 260 8.50 -15.59 7.15
N PRO A 261 8.20 -16.53 6.24
CA PRO A 261 7.58 -17.80 6.62
C PRO A 261 8.39 -18.51 7.72
N ASP A 262 7.73 -19.28 8.58
CA ASP A 262 8.34 -20.02 9.69
C ASP A 262 9.03 -19.16 10.77
N TYR A 263 8.78 -17.84 10.80
CA TYR A 263 9.35 -16.95 11.81
C TYR A 263 8.57 -17.00 13.14
N HIS A 264 9.02 -17.86 14.05
CA HIS A 264 8.33 -18.10 15.33
C HIS A 264 8.43 -16.98 16.37
N ASP A 265 9.28 -15.97 16.18
CA ASP A 265 9.36 -14.78 17.06
C ASP A 265 8.60 -13.57 16.48
N ASN A 266 7.51 -13.85 15.77
CA ASN A 266 6.63 -12.82 15.22
C ASN A 266 5.98 -12.03 16.37
N ILE A 267 6.41 -10.78 16.53
CA ILE A 267 5.96 -9.88 17.59
C ILE A 267 4.46 -9.58 17.50
N VAL A 268 3.89 -9.55 16.29
CA VAL A 268 2.47 -9.29 16.07
C VAL A 268 1.65 -10.45 16.64
N VAL A 269 2.02 -11.68 16.27
CA VAL A 269 1.32 -12.89 16.76
C VAL A 269 1.52 -13.05 18.26
N LYS A 270 2.74 -12.87 18.77
CA LYS A 270 3.05 -12.95 20.20
C LYS A 270 2.25 -11.95 21.02
N CYS A 271 2.15 -10.71 20.57
CA CYS A 271 1.36 -9.68 21.24
C CYS A 271 -0.14 -10.03 21.20
N LEU A 272 -0.66 -10.47 20.05
CA LEU A 272 -2.04 -10.89 19.91
C LEU A 272 -2.40 -12.06 20.83
N SER A 273 -1.59 -13.13 20.85
CA SER A 273 -1.86 -14.33 21.65
C SER A 273 -1.90 -14.04 23.15
N ASN A 274 -1.15 -13.05 23.61
CA ASN A 274 -1.12 -12.65 25.02
C ASN A 274 -2.15 -11.54 25.36
N HIS A 275 -2.84 -10.97 24.37
CA HIS A 275 -3.77 -9.87 24.59
C HIS A 275 -5.07 -10.35 25.26
N GLU A 276 -5.66 -9.49 26.10
CA GLU A 276 -6.91 -9.81 26.82
C GLU A 276 -8.10 -9.95 25.86
N SER A 277 -8.16 -9.11 24.82
CA SER A 277 -9.23 -9.10 23.81
C SER A 277 -8.93 -9.97 22.58
N ARG A 278 -8.03 -10.95 22.68
CA ARG A 278 -7.60 -11.77 21.52
C ARG A 278 -8.74 -12.50 20.82
N LEU A 279 -9.74 -12.99 21.55
CA LEU A 279 -10.92 -13.65 20.98
C LEU A 279 -11.73 -12.67 20.11
N LEU A 280 -12.01 -11.48 20.63
CA LEU A 280 -12.73 -10.43 19.90
C LEU A 280 -11.93 -9.92 18.69
N PHE A 281 -10.60 -9.88 18.79
CA PHE A 281 -9.75 -9.56 17.65
C PHE A 281 -9.93 -10.60 16.53
N MET A 282 -9.88 -11.88 16.88
CA MET A 282 -10.07 -12.97 15.91
C MET A 282 -11.46 -12.97 15.30
N GLU A 283 -12.52 -12.78 16.08
CA GLU A 283 -13.89 -12.65 15.56
C GLU A 283 -13.98 -11.55 14.50
N ARG A 284 -13.39 -10.39 14.75
CA ARG A 284 -13.38 -9.29 13.77
C ARG A 284 -12.49 -9.59 12.57
N LEU A 285 -11.30 -10.16 12.78
CA LEU A 285 -10.42 -10.57 11.69
C LEU A 285 -11.10 -11.58 10.75
N MET A 286 -11.91 -12.51 11.30
CA MET A 286 -12.69 -13.46 10.52
C MET A 286 -13.70 -12.80 9.58
N ILE A 287 -14.26 -11.63 9.94
CA ILE A 287 -15.14 -10.86 9.05
C ILE A 287 -14.36 -10.39 7.80
N TYR A 288 -13.18 -9.82 8.01
CA TYR A 288 -12.30 -9.39 6.91
C TYR A 288 -11.90 -10.55 6.01
N PHE A 289 -11.57 -11.69 6.62
CA PHE A 289 -11.24 -12.91 5.91
C PHE A 289 -12.40 -13.41 5.05
N ASN A 290 -13.61 -13.47 5.60
CA ASN A 290 -14.81 -13.91 4.88
C ASN A 290 -15.18 -12.96 3.72
N CYS A 291 -15.05 -11.64 3.94
CA CYS A 291 -15.37 -10.63 2.94
C CYS A 291 -14.28 -10.45 1.87
N ARG A 292 -13.14 -11.16 1.98
CA ARG A 292 -11.97 -10.99 1.10
C ARG A 292 -11.47 -9.53 1.08
N ASP A 293 -11.64 -8.80 2.19
CA ASP A 293 -11.33 -7.38 2.26
C ASP A 293 -9.81 -7.15 2.42
N ASN A 294 -9.31 -6.11 1.79
CA ASN A 294 -7.92 -5.69 1.84
C ASN A 294 -7.82 -4.31 2.52
N PRO A 295 -7.59 -4.26 3.84
CA PRO A 295 -7.55 -3.00 4.56
C PRO A 295 -6.36 -2.11 4.12
N ILE A 296 -5.26 -2.69 3.62
CA ILE A 296 -4.10 -1.94 3.10
C ILE A 296 -4.48 -1.15 1.84
N GLY A 297 -5.37 -1.69 0.99
CA GLY A 297 -5.80 -1.05 -0.26
C GLY A 297 -6.50 0.30 -0.08
N ARG A 298 -6.92 0.63 1.15
CA ARG A 298 -7.50 1.94 1.50
C ARG A 298 -6.43 3.02 1.76
N CYS A 299 -5.17 2.61 1.91
CA CYS A 299 -4.05 3.47 2.30
C CYS A 299 -3.07 3.73 1.16
N THR A 300 -2.94 2.79 0.22
CA THR A 300 -1.96 2.83 -0.89
C THR A 300 -2.60 2.41 -2.22
N ASP A 301 -1.86 2.54 -3.33
CA ASP A 301 -2.29 2.05 -4.64
C ASP A 301 -2.39 0.51 -4.64
N ALA A 302 -3.42 -0.03 -5.29
CA ALA A 302 -3.64 -1.47 -5.41
C ALA A 302 -2.43 -2.23 -5.96
N LYS A 303 -1.61 -1.58 -6.80
CA LYS A 303 -0.36 -2.14 -7.36
C LYS A 303 0.66 -2.53 -6.29
N TRP A 304 0.67 -1.83 -5.16
CA TRP A 304 1.65 -2.01 -4.09
C TRP A 304 1.07 -2.72 -2.87
N SER A 305 -0.26 -2.87 -2.82
CA SER A 305 -0.93 -3.56 -1.72
C SER A 305 -0.88 -5.08 -1.88
N ASN A 306 -0.53 -5.80 -0.82
CA ASN A 306 -0.66 -7.25 -0.79
C ASN A 306 -2.13 -7.64 -0.49
N SER A 307 -2.83 -8.17 -1.49
CA SER A 307 -4.24 -8.59 -1.37
C SER A 307 -4.45 -9.81 -0.46
N LEU A 308 -3.38 -10.53 -0.13
CA LEU A 308 -3.39 -11.70 0.76
C LEU A 308 -2.92 -11.36 2.18
N CYS A 309 -2.83 -10.08 2.55
CA CYS A 309 -2.35 -9.66 3.87
C CYS A 309 -3.09 -10.30 5.06
N ILE A 310 -4.42 -10.48 4.94
CA ILE A 310 -5.23 -11.16 5.96
C ILE A 310 -4.90 -12.66 6.00
N VAL A 311 -4.78 -13.30 4.83
CA VAL A 311 -4.41 -14.72 4.71
C VAL A 311 -3.04 -14.95 5.33
N LYS A 312 -2.07 -14.07 5.04
CA LYS A 312 -0.72 -14.09 5.58
C LYS A 312 -0.71 -13.97 7.10
N LEU A 313 -1.44 -13.01 7.67
CA LEU A 313 -1.54 -12.89 9.13
C LEU A 313 -2.14 -14.15 9.77
N LEU A 314 -3.20 -14.71 9.19
CA LEU A 314 -3.79 -15.96 9.68
C LEU A 314 -2.82 -17.14 9.60
N ASP A 315 -2.04 -17.21 8.53
CA ASP A 315 -1.03 -18.25 8.34
C ASP A 315 0.09 -18.17 9.39
N ASP A 316 0.55 -16.96 9.71
CA ASP A 316 1.52 -16.75 10.79
C ASP A 316 0.93 -17.09 12.16
N ILE A 317 -0.33 -16.75 12.42
CA ILE A 317 -1.03 -17.09 13.66
C ILE A 317 -1.08 -18.61 13.85
N VAL A 318 -1.41 -19.34 12.79
CA VAL A 318 -1.47 -20.81 12.80
C VAL A 318 -0.09 -21.42 13.07
N GLN A 319 0.96 -20.85 12.50
CA GLN A 319 2.33 -21.38 12.65
C GLN A 319 2.94 -21.06 14.02
N CYS A 320 2.60 -19.92 14.63
CA CYS A 320 3.23 -19.46 15.87
C CYS A 320 2.34 -19.66 17.12
N SER A 321 1.05 -19.93 16.96
CA SER A 321 0.08 -20.04 18.05
C SER A 321 -0.95 -21.15 17.80
N ASN A 322 -1.70 -21.47 18.85
CA ASN A 322 -2.80 -22.43 18.78
C ASN A 322 -4.12 -21.71 18.47
N LEU A 323 -4.69 -21.93 17.28
CA LEU A 323 -5.98 -21.37 16.86
C LEU A 323 -7.11 -21.73 17.83
N THR A 324 -7.07 -22.91 18.45
CA THR A 324 -8.13 -23.35 19.38
C THR A 324 -8.17 -22.54 20.68
N GLU A 325 -7.10 -21.79 20.98
CA GLU A 325 -7.03 -20.86 22.11
C GLU A 325 -7.43 -19.42 21.73
N LEU A 326 -7.49 -19.14 20.43
CA LEU A 326 -7.75 -17.80 19.87
C LEU A 326 -9.14 -17.68 19.24
N CYS A 327 -9.82 -18.79 18.99
CA CYS A 327 -11.10 -18.85 18.30
C CYS A 327 -12.09 -19.76 19.04
N PHE A 328 -13.37 -19.42 19.02
CA PHE A 328 -14.41 -20.35 19.45
C PHE A 328 -14.60 -21.47 18.41
N LYS A 329 -15.24 -22.58 18.82
CA LYS A 329 -15.53 -23.70 17.92
C LYS A 329 -16.30 -23.26 16.65
N GLY A 330 -17.23 -22.32 16.79
CA GLY A 330 -17.98 -21.75 15.66
C GLY A 330 -17.09 -20.99 14.69
N ASP A 331 -16.11 -20.23 15.18
CA ASP A 331 -15.16 -19.48 14.35
C ASP A 331 -14.23 -20.43 13.58
N LEU A 332 -13.78 -21.52 14.20
CA LEU A 332 -12.96 -22.55 13.54
C LEU A 332 -13.72 -23.26 12.41
N GLN A 333 -15.01 -23.50 12.61
CA GLN A 333 -15.88 -24.04 11.57
C GLN A 333 -16.02 -23.04 10.41
N LEU A 334 -16.34 -21.78 10.71
CA LEU A 334 -16.45 -20.71 9.70
C LEU A 334 -15.13 -20.52 8.93
N PHE A 335 -14.00 -20.50 9.62
CA PHE A 335 -12.65 -20.43 9.03
C PHE A 335 -12.44 -21.55 8.00
N SER A 336 -12.76 -22.78 8.38
CA SER A 336 -12.63 -23.96 7.51
C SER A 336 -13.57 -23.91 6.32
N GLU A 337 -14.82 -23.46 6.52
CA GLU A 337 -15.82 -23.26 5.46
C GLU A 337 -15.38 -22.20 4.46
N ILE A 338 -14.83 -21.08 4.94
CA ILE A 338 -14.28 -20.02 4.07
C ILE A 338 -13.16 -20.62 3.23
N ILE A 339 -12.15 -21.24 3.82
CA ILE A 339 -11.01 -21.77 3.04
C ILE A 339 -11.47 -22.81 2.01
N CYS A 340 -12.34 -23.74 2.40
CA CYS A 340 -12.86 -24.75 1.49
C CYS A 340 -13.60 -24.13 0.30
N ARG A 341 -14.44 -23.11 0.55
CA ARG A 341 -15.14 -22.35 -0.50
C ARG A 341 -14.16 -21.62 -1.41
N GLU A 342 -13.18 -20.91 -0.85
CA GLU A 342 -12.20 -20.16 -1.63
C GLU A 342 -11.36 -21.07 -2.53
N VAL A 343 -10.91 -22.20 -2.01
CA VAL A 343 -10.09 -23.15 -2.77
C VAL A 343 -10.89 -23.78 -3.92
N THR A 344 -12.20 -24.04 -3.74
CA THR A 344 -13.04 -24.60 -4.82
C THR A 344 -13.44 -23.58 -5.88
N ASP A 345 -13.60 -22.32 -5.51
CA ASP A 345 -14.13 -21.29 -6.40
C ASP A 345 -13.04 -20.64 -7.28
N ILE A 346 -11.77 -20.74 -6.89
CA ILE A 346 -10.65 -20.01 -7.51
C ILE A 346 -9.85 -20.93 -8.44
N GLU A 347 -9.43 -20.39 -9.59
CA GLU A 347 -8.52 -21.06 -10.53
C GLU A 347 -7.12 -21.29 -9.92
N PRO A 348 -6.28 -22.18 -10.49
CA PRO A 348 -4.89 -22.36 -10.06
C PRO A 348 -4.05 -21.06 -10.15
N ASP A 349 -3.89 -20.37 -9.02
CA ASP A 349 -3.06 -19.17 -8.90
C ASP A 349 -2.39 -19.05 -7.51
N GLU A 350 -1.60 -17.99 -7.30
CA GLU A 350 -0.91 -17.72 -6.03
C GLU A 350 -1.87 -17.62 -4.85
N ARG A 351 -3.08 -17.10 -5.07
CA ARG A 351 -4.11 -16.97 -4.04
C ARG A 351 -4.59 -18.34 -3.61
N ARG A 352 -4.94 -19.22 -4.54
CA ARG A 352 -5.36 -20.59 -4.21
C ARG A 352 -4.27 -21.33 -3.45
N THR A 353 -3.01 -21.20 -3.88
CA THR A 353 -1.86 -21.79 -3.16
C THR A 353 -1.75 -21.25 -1.73
N ALA A 354 -1.96 -19.95 -1.50
CA ALA A 354 -1.94 -19.36 -0.15
C ALA A 354 -3.04 -19.91 0.77
N TYR A 355 -4.28 -20.07 0.27
CA TYR A 355 -5.36 -20.70 1.03
C TYR A 355 -5.09 -22.17 1.32
N LEU A 356 -4.49 -22.91 0.38
CA LEU A 356 -4.07 -24.29 0.59
C LEU A 356 -2.97 -24.41 1.66
N LYS A 357 -1.99 -23.51 1.67
CA LYS A 357 -0.94 -23.43 2.72
C LYS A 357 -1.57 -23.17 4.09
N LEU A 358 -2.44 -22.18 4.18
CA LEU A 358 -3.17 -21.86 5.40
C LEU A 358 -3.94 -23.07 5.93
N LEU A 359 -4.62 -23.83 5.06
CA LEU A 359 -5.31 -25.05 5.46
C LEU A 359 -4.33 -26.16 5.90
N ALA A 360 -3.24 -26.35 5.16
CA ALA A 360 -2.23 -27.35 5.49
C ALA A 360 -1.59 -27.07 6.86
N HIS A 361 -1.24 -25.83 7.17
CA HIS A 361 -0.66 -25.47 8.47
C HIS A 361 -1.68 -25.61 9.61
N SER A 362 -2.97 -25.35 9.35
CA SER A 362 -4.02 -25.39 10.37
C SER A 362 -4.57 -26.80 10.63
N ILE A 363 -4.42 -27.74 9.68
CA ILE A 363 -5.09 -29.04 9.74
C ILE A 363 -4.79 -29.83 11.01
N LEU A 364 -3.55 -29.74 11.52
CA LEU A 364 -3.13 -30.47 12.71
C LEU A 364 -3.85 -30.00 13.98
N GLN A 365 -4.28 -28.73 14.00
CA GLN A 365 -5.03 -28.13 15.09
C GLN A 365 -6.54 -28.34 14.94
N LEU A 366 -7.03 -28.44 13.70
CA LEU A 366 -8.45 -28.61 13.39
C LEU A 366 -8.91 -30.08 13.42
N LYS A 367 -7.97 -31.03 13.35
CA LYS A 367 -8.26 -32.46 13.17
C LYS A 367 -9.11 -33.10 14.27
N ASP A 368 -9.15 -32.49 15.45
CA ASP A 368 -9.90 -32.99 16.61
C ASP A 368 -11.39 -32.62 16.55
N THR A 369 -11.82 -31.87 15.51
CA THR A 369 -13.23 -31.53 15.27
C THR A 369 -13.79 -32.37 14.11
N PRO A 370 -14.62 -33.39 14.37
CA PRO A 370 -15.09 -34.31 13.33
C PRO A 370 -15.89 -33.64 12.22
N GLU A 371 -16.65 -32.59 12.55
CA GLU A 371 -17.45 -31.82 11.59
C GLU A 371 -16.57 -31.12 10.55
N ILE A 372 -15.45 -30.53 10.99
CA ILE A 372 -14.47 -29.85 10.15
C ILE A 372 -13.73 -30.88 9.28
N CYS A 373 -13.28 -31.99 9.86
CA CYS A 373 -12.65 -33.09 9.13
C CYS A 373 -13.57 -33.65 8.03
N LYS A 374 -14.87 -33.79 8.31
CA LYS A 374 -15.85 -34.24 7.32
C LYS A 374 -15.97 -33.23 6.17
N LEU A 375 -16.11 -31.94 6.48
CA LEU A 375 -16.18 -30.87 5.49
C LEU A 375 -14.96 -30.90 4.55
N ILE A 376 -13.75 -30.90 5.12
CA ILE A 376 -12.51 -30.91 4.35
C ILE A 376 -12.43 -32.17 3.48
N ASN A 377 -12.74 -33.35 4.04
CA ASN A 377 -12.76 -34.59 3.27
C ASN A 377 -13.75 -34.52 2.09
N ASP A 378 -14.94 -33.97 2.28
CA ASP A 378 -15.95 -33.86 1.24
C ASP A 378 -15.53 -32.86 0.15
N THR A 379 -14.93 -31.73 0.53
CA THR A 379 -14.35 -30.74 -0.41
C THR A 379 -13.23 -31.34 -1.26
N PHE A 380 -12.24 -32.01 -0.64
CA PHE A 380 -11.06 -32.51 -1.38
C PHE A 380 -11.27 -33.87 -2.08
N LYS A 381 -12.45 -34.50 -1.93
CA LYS A 381 -12.88 -35.59 -2.83
C LYS A 381 -13.12 -35.08 -4.25
N ILE A 382 -13.64 -33.85 -4.40
CA ILE A 382 -13.93 -33.26 -5.71
C ILE A 382 -12.62 -33.03 -6.47
N PHE A 383 -11.58 -32.53 -5.79
CA PHE A 383 -10.22 -32.39 -6.32
C PHE A 383 -9.57 -33.70 -6.77
N ALA A 384 -10.03 -34.86 -6.31
CA ALA A 384 -9.54 -36.17 -6.76
C ALA A 384 -10.02 -36.54 -8.16
N CYS A 385 -11.18 -36.00 -8.56
CA CYS A 385 -11.87 -36.37 -9.78
C CYS A 385 -11.51 -35.45 -10.96
N GLY A 386 -11.04 -34.24 -10.68
CA GLY A 386 -10.56 -33.27 -11.67
C GLY A 386 -9.04 -33.19 -11.68
N ASN A 387 -8.43 -33.20 -12.86
CA ASN A 387 -6.99 -33.00 -13.07
C ASN A 387 -6.58 -31.51 -12.83
N GLU A 388 -7.18 -30.83 -11.85
CA GLU A 388 -7.30 -29.36 -11.76
C GLU A 388 -6.22 -28.66 -10.92
N ALA A 389 -5.32 -29.39 -10.27
CA ALA A 389 -4.11 -28.81 -9.71
C ALA A 389 -3.03 -28.79 -10.81
N ASN A 390 -3.00 -27.75 -11.66
CA ASN A 390 -1.99 -27.67 -12.72
C ASN A 390 -0.57 -27.44 -12.16
N ALA A 391 -0.45 -26.86 -10.97
CA ALA A 391 0.81 -26.62 -10.27
C ALA A 391 1.24 -27.79 -9.38
N SER A 392 2.54 -28.11 -9.37
CA SER A 392 3.10 -29.20 -8.55
C SER A 392 2.94 -28.96 -7.04
N GLU A 393 2.93 -27.70 -6.60
CA GLU A 393 2.84 -27.34 -5.19
C GLU A 393 1.43 -27.56 -4.62
N ASP A 394 0.40 -27.11 -5.33
CA ASP A 394 -1.01 -27.36 -4.96
C ASP A 394 -1.28 -28.86 -4.82
N LYS A 395 -0.76 -29.70 -5.72
CA LYS A 395 -0.90 -31.16 -5.62
C LYS A 395 -0.32 -31.69 -4.31
N ALA A 396 0.89 -31.27 -3.96
CA ALA A 396 1.55 -31.72 -2.73
C ALA A 396 0.79 -31.27 -1.47
N LEU A 397 0.28 -30.04 -1.46
CA LEU A 397 -0.53 -29.51 -0.36
C LEU A 397 -1.84 -30.28 -0.21
N VAL A 398 -2.55 -30.53 -1.31
CA VAL A 398 -3.80 -31.31 -1.31
C VAL A 398 -3.57 -32.73 -0.81
N GLU A 399 -2.49 -33.39 -1.25
CA GLU A 399 -2.14 -34.73 -0.79
C GLU A 399 -1.84 -34.75 0.71
N PHE A 400 -1.07 -33.77 1.20
CA PHE A 400 -0.78 -33.60 2.62
C PHE A 400 -2.07 -33.43 3.45
N ILE A 401 -2.96 -32.52 3.04
CA ILE A 401 -4.23 -32.26 3.73
C ILE A 401 -5.08 -33.53 3.81
N ARG A 402 -5.20 -34.26 2.70
CA ARG A 402 -5.98 -35.52 2.66
C ARG A 402 -5.42 -36.58 3.60
N ASN A 403 -4.10 -36.75 3.62
CA ASN A 403 -3.45 -37.72 4.49
C ASN A 403 -3.67 -37.37 5.97
N ALA A 404 -3.57 -36.09 6.33
CA ALA A 404 -3.79 -35.61 7.70
C ALA A 404 -5.23 -35.87 8.20
N VAL A 405 -6.24 -35.65 7.35
CA VAL A 405 -7.64 -35.89 7.74
C VAL A 405 -7.98 -37.38 7.77
N ALA A 406 -7.43 -38.18 6.84
CA ALA A 406 -7.66 -39.62 6.80
C ALA A 406 -7.18 -40.33 8.08
N THR A 407 -6.04 -39.91 8.65
CA THR A 407 -5.53 -40.45 9.92
C THR A 407 -6.45 -40.19 11.11
N SER A 408 -7.19 -39.08 11.12
CA SER A 408 -8.15 -38.79 12.20
C SER A 408 -9.44 -39.60 12.08
N CYS A 409 -9.96 -39.80 10.86
CA CYS A 409 -11.17 -40.61 10.66
C CYS A 409 -10.99 -42.10 10.97
N THR A 410 -9.75 -42.61 11.03
CA THR A 410 -9.46 -43.99 11.41
C THR A 410 -9.34 -44.23 12.92
N LEU A 411 -9.21 -43.18 13.73
CA LEU A 411 -9.11 -43.28 15.19
C LEU A 411 -10.48 -43.35 15.89
N ASP A 412 -11.57 -43.05 15.17
CA ASP A 412 -12.97 -43.14 15.64
C ASP A 412 -13.66 -44.49 15.29
N LYS A 413 -12.90 -45.52 14.91
CA LYS A 413 -13.37 -46.91 14.75
C LYS A 413 -12.65 -47.82 15.74
#